data_AF-A0A9Q0PWP7-F1
#
_entry.id   AF-A0A9Q0PWP7-F1
#
_cell.length_a   1.000
_cell.length_b   1.000
_cell.length_c   1.000
_cell.angle_alpha   90.00
_cell.angle_beta   90.00
_cell.angle_gamma   90.00
#
_symmetry.space_group_name_H-M   'P 1'
#
loop_
_entity.id
_entity.type
_entity.pdbx_description
1 polymer ?
#
loop_
_entity_poly.entity_id
_entity_poly.type
_entity_poly.pdbx_seq_one_letter_code
_entity_poly.pdbx_strand_id
1 'polypeptide(L)'
;MLPLSILRGVIEKLQATREQRIEEPVLYIKMQIAIFKLEQGDQKECKKLLEDGKSTLDSMTDIDPSVYASYYWVSSQNYKHRQEFAEFYKSALLYLAYTAVESLSDSFKLDLAFDLSLSALLGDNIYNFGELLAHPIIKSLLGHSG
;
A
#
# COMPACT_ATOMS: atom_id res chain seq x y z
N MET A 1 4.65 -14.40 -15.24
CA MET A 1 6.01 -14.87 -14.87
C MET A 1 7.11 -13.88 -15.28
N LEU A 2 7.10 -13.36 -16.52
CA LEU A 2 8.05 -12.34 -17.03
C LEU A 2 8.20 -11.05 -16.18
N PRO A 3 7.14 -10.47 -15.58
CA PRO A 3 7.27 -9.23 -14.81
C PRO A 3 8.14 -9.39 -13.56
N LEU A 4 7.95 -10.49 -12.82
CA LEU A 4 8.70 -10.78 -11.59
C LEU A 4 10.19 -11.00 -11.84
N SER A 5 10.56 -11.68 -12.93
CA SER A 5 11.96 -11.87 -13.30
C SER A 5 12.65 -10.55 -13.64
N ILE A 6 11.94 -9.61 -14.27
CA ILE A 6 12.48 -8.28 -14.58
C ILE A 6 12.74 -7.52 -13.27
N LEU A 7 11.75 -7.47 -12.37
CA LEU A 7 11.90 -6.76 -11.08
C LEU A 7 13.06 -7.32 -10.24
N ARG A 8 13.22 -8.64 -10.20
CA ARG A 8 14.34 -9.29 -9.51
C ARG A 8 15.69 -8.92 -10.15
N GLY A 9 15.78 -8.94 -11.48
CA GLY A 9 16.99 -8.54 -12.20
C GLY A 9 17.35 -7.06 -11.98
N VAL A 10 16.37 -6.17 -11.77
CA VAL A 10 16.64 -4.77 -11.40
C VAL A 10 17.23 -4.67 -10.01
N ILE A 11 16.71 -5.42 -9.03
CA ILE A 11 17.29 -5.46 -7.67
C ILE A 11 18.75 -5.93 -7.71
N GLU A 12 19.06 -7.00 -8.45
CA GLU A 12 20.43 -7.50 -8.60
C GLU A 12 21.37 -6.45 -9.18
N LYS A 13 20.92 -5.70 -10.19
CA LYS A 13 21.70 -4.61 -10.79
C LYS A 13 21.93 -3.46 -9.81
N LEU A 14 20.91 -3.05 -9.05
CA LEU A 14 21.03 -2.00 -8.03
C LEU A 14 22.00 -2.41 -6.91
N GLN A 15 21.97 -3.67 -6.49
CA GLN A 15 22.91 -4.17 -5.50
C GLN A 15 24.35 -4.25 -6.04
N ALA A 16 24.51 -4.47 -7.34
CA ALA A 16 25.82 -4.49 -7.98
C ALA A 16 26.49 -3.11 -8.09
N THR A 17 25.73 -1.99 -8.06
CA THR A 17 26.32 -0.64 -8.14
C THR A 17 27.04 -0.21 -6.87
N ARG A 18 26.79 -0.87 -5.73
CA ARG A 18 27.37 -0.56 -4.39
C ARG A 18 27.16 0.89 -3.95
N GLU A 19 26.08 1.52 -4.39
CA GLU A 19 25.70 2.85 -3.94
C GLU A 19 25.16 2.83 -2.50
N GLN A 20 25.28 3.95 -1.78
CA GLN A 20 24.92 4.04 -0.35
C GLN A 20 23.41 4.09 -0.09
N ARG A 21 22.59 4.50 -1.06
CA ARG A 21 21.13 4.69 -0.89
C ARG A 21 20.31 3.77 -1.80
N ILE A 22 20.69 2.50 -1.86
CA ILE A 22 19.94 1.50 -2.66
C ILE A 22 18.76 0.88 -1.90
N GLU A 23 18.66 1.08 -0.58
CA GLU A 23 17.63 0.44 0.24
C GLU A 23 16.22 0.90 -0.12
N GLU A 24 16.02 2.21 -0.34
CA GLU A 24 14.74 2.80 -0.76
C GLU A 24 14.21 2.22 -2.09
N PRO A 25 14.96 2.27 -3.21
CA PRO A 25 14.48 1.71 -4.48
C PRO A 25 14.35 0.18 -4.42
N VAL A 26 15.22 -0.51 -3.67
CA VAL A 26 15.10 -1.97 -3.48
C VAL A 26 13.83 -2.31 -2.71
N LEU A 27 13.51 -1.56 -1.64
CA LEU A 27 12.27 -1.75 -0.87
C LEU A 27 11.04 -1.49 -1.74
N TYR A 28 11.05 -0.40 -2.51
CA TYR A 28 9.97 -0.08 -3.44
C TYR A 28 9.71 -1.24 -4.41
N ILE A 29 10.77 -1.77 -5.04
CA ILE A 29 10.64 -2.90 -5.98
C ILE A 29 10.17 -4.18 -5.26
N LYS A 30 10.63 -4.44 -4.03
CA LYS A 30 10.15 -5.58 -3.22
C LYS A 30 8.65 -5.46 -2.94
N MET A 31 8.10 -4.27 -2.71
CA MET A 31 6.66 -4.06 -2.55
C MET A 31 5.91 -4.36 -3.85
N GLN A 32 6.45 -3.96 -5.01
CA GLN A 32 5.87 -4.34 -6.31
C GLN A 32 5.89 -5.86 -6.53
N ILE A 33 6.95 -6.54 -6.10
CA ILE A 33 7.00 -8.01 -6.13
C ILE A 33 5.93 -8.60 -5.19
N ALA A 34 5.77 -8.04 -3.98
CA ALA A 34 4.83 -8.53 -2.98
C ALA A 34 3.37 -8.43 -3.44
N ILE A 35 2.97 -7.36 -4.14
CA ILE A 35 1.62 -7.26 -4.70
C ILE A 35 1.38 -8.32 -5.79
N PHE A 36 2.33 -8.52 -6.70
CA PHE A 36 2.23 -9.59 -7.71
C PHE A 36 2.15 -10.98 -7.08
N LYS A 37 2.83 -11.19 -5.95
CA LYS A 37 2.76 -12.44 -5.19
C LYS A 37 1.39 -12.65 -4.55
N LEU A 38 0.82 -11.58 -3.99
CA LEU A 38 -0.54 -11.61 -3.45
C LEU A 38 -1.56 -11.96 -4.55
N GLU A 39 -1.46 -11.34 -5.72
CA GLU A 39 -2.34 -11.60 -6.88
C GLU A 39 -2.23 -13.04 -7.40
N GLN A 40 -1.06 -13.67 -7.26
CA GLN A 40 -0.84 -15.08 -7.61
C GLN A 40 -1.34 -16.06 -6.53
N GLY A 41 -1.87 -15.56 -5.41
CA GLY A 41 -2.27 -16.37 -4.26
C GLY A 41 -1.09 -16.84 -3.38
N ASP A 42 0.13 -16.37 -3.64
CA ASP A 42 1.33 -16.68 -2.85
C ASP A 42 1.41 -15.76 -1.61
N GLN A 43 0.44 -15.93 -0.72
CA GLN A 43 0.30 -15.13 0.50
C GLN A 43 1.51 -15.28 1.43
N LYS A 44 2.14 -16.46 1.45
CA LYS A 44 3.30 -16.73 2.29
C LYS A 44 4.49 -15.85 1.91
N GLU A 45 4.79 -15.77 0.61
CA GLU A 45 5.87 -14.91 0.13
C GLU A 45 5.52 -13.42 0.26
N CYS A 46 4.27 -13.04 0.00
CA CYS A 46 3.80 -11.66 0.21
C CYS A 46 4.02 -11.22 1.67
N LYS A 47 3.58 -12.04 2.64
CA LYS A 47 3.76 -11.76 4.07
C LYS A 47 5.23 -11.63 4.44
N LYS A 48 6.08 -12.54 3.97
CA LYS A 48 7.53 -12.46 4.21
C LYS A 48 8.12 -11.15 3.69
N LEU A 49 7.77 -10.76 2.46
CA LEU A 49 8.25 -9.50 1.88
C LEU A 49 7.76 -8.27 2.65
N LEU A 50 6.54 -8.30 3.21
CA LEU A 50 6.02 -7.24 4.07
C LEU A 50 6.74 -7.17 5.43
N GLU A 51 7.06 -8.31 6.03
CA GLU A 51 7.83 -8.36 7.30
C GLU A 51 9.25 -7.83 7.11
N ASP A 52 9.96 -8.33 6.09
CA ASP A 52 11.30 -7.86 5.70
C ASP A 52 11.26 -6.36 5.34
N GLY A 53 10.21 -5.95 4.62
CA GLY A 53 9.99 -4.58 4.19
C GLY A 53 9.77 -3.62 5.36
N LYS A 54 9.01 -4.04 6.38
CA LYS A 54 8.80 -3.23 7.59
C LYS A 54 10.09 -3.01 8.34
N SER A 55 10.88 -4.08 8.53
CA SER A 55 12.17 -3.98 9.22
C SER A 55 13.13 -3.04 8.48
N THR A 56 13.13 -3.06 7.15
CA THR A 56 13.97 -2.18 6.33
C THR A 56 13.47 -0.72 6.42
N LEU A 57 12.15 -0.52 6.35
CA LEU A 57 11.54 0.80 6.45
C LEU A 57 11.85 1.47 7.80
N ASP A 58 11.79 0.70 8.89
CA ASP A 58 12.05 1.19 10.24
C ASP A 58 13.53 1.52 10.52
N SER A 59 14.46 0.95 9.75
CA SER A 59 15.89 1.25 9.88
C SER A 59 16.35 2.47 9.09
N MET A 60 15.55 2.95 8.12
CA MET A 60 15.91 4.07 7.26
C MET A 60 15.44 5.41 7.84
N THR A 61 16.15 6.49 7.52
CA THR A 61 15.81 7.88 7.89
C THR A 61 15.68 8.73 6.63
N ASP A 62 14.84 9.77 6.66
CA ASP A 62 14.61 10.69 5.52
C ASP A 62 14.17 9.99 4.21
N ILE A 63 13.28 8.99 4.36
CA ILE A 63 12.76 8.16 3.27
C ILE A 63 11.77 8.94 2.40
N ASP A 64 11.83 8.73 1.08
CA ASP A 64 10.83 9.30 0.17
C ASP A 64 9.39 8.82 0.50
N PRO A 65 8.39 9.72 0.54
CA PRO A 65 6.99 9.36 0.81
C PRO A 65 6.44 8.25 -0.08
N SER A 66 6.90 8.12 -1.32
CA SER A 66 6.45 7.06 -2.24
C SER A 66 6.80 5.64 -1.75
N VAL A 67 7.88 5.49 -0.98
CA VAL A 67 8.27 4.19 -0.40
C VAL A 67 7.30 3.81 0.73
N TYR A 68 6.95 4.78 1.59
CA TYR A 68 5.91 4.59 2.60
C TYR A 68 4.56 4.27 1.96
N ALA A 69 4.16 5.05 0.94
CA ALA A 69 2.93 4.81 0.20
C ALA A 69 2.91 3.38 -0.39
N SER A 70 3.99 2.95 -1.05
CA SER A 70 4.07 1.60 -1.61
C SER A 70 3.96 0.52 -0.54
N TYR A 71 4.60 0.69 0.62
CA TYR A 71 4.53 -0.27 1.72
C TYR A 71 3.10 -0.39 2.30
N TYR A 72 2.48 0.75 2.61
CA TYR A 72 1.15 0.78 3.21
C TYR A 72 0.06 0.34 2.22
N TRP A 73 0.24 0.61 0.92
CA TRP A 73 -0.63 0.07 -0.11
C TRP A 73 -0.62 -1.46 -0.11
N VAL A 74 0.55 -2.10 -0.23
CA VAL A 74 0.64 -3.56 -0.23
C VAL A 74 0.14 -4.16 1.08
N SER A 75 0.46 -3.52 2.20
CA SER A 75 -0.05 -3.92 3.52
C SER A 75 -1.58 -3.92 3.54
N SER A 76 -2.22 -2.84 3.05
CA SER A 76 -3.68 -2.76 2.94
C SER A 76 -4.23 -3.89 2.09
N GLN A 77 -3.67 -4.14 0.89
CA GLN A 77 -4.17 -5.19 0.00
C GLN A 77 -4.07 -6.58 0.64
N ASN A 78 -2.99 -6.85 1.39
CA ASN A 78 -2.83 -8.09 2.14
C ASN A 78 -3.90 -8.24 3.24
N TYR A 79 -4.21 -7.17 3.99
CA TYR A 79 -5.28 -7.19 4.98
C TYR A 79 -6.67 -7.34 4.35
N LYS A 80 -6.92 -6.66 3.21
CA LYS A 80 -8.16 -6.79 2.44
C LYS A 80 -8.38 -8.24 2.02
N HIS A 81 -7.35 -8.89 1.50
CA HIS A 81 -7.41 -10.28 1.07
C HIS A 81 -7.72 -11.25 2.21
N ARG A 82 -7.26 -10.92 3.43
CA ARG A 82 -7.49 -11.71 4.66
C ARG A 82 -8.78 -11.33 5.41
N GLN A 83 -9.56 -10.38 4.90
CA GLN A 83 -10.75 -9.82 5.54
C GLN A 83 -10.48 -9.20 6.93
N GLU A 84 -9.27 -8.68 7.11
CA GLU A 84 -8.85 -7.93 8.29
C GLU A 84 -9.22 -6.45 8.11
N PHE A 85 -10.50 -6.14 8.29
CA PHE A 85 -11.07 -4.83 7.96
C PHE A 85 -10.45 -3.67 8.75
N ALA A 86 -10.15 -3.87 10.05
CA ALA A 86 -9.56 -2.83 10.89
C ALA A 86 -8.13 -2.49 10.46
N GLU A 87 -7.34 -3.49 10.12
CA GLU A 87 -5.96 -3.36 9.67
C GLU A 87 -5.89 -2.82 8.24
N PHE A 88 -6.83 -3.24 7.37
CA PHE A 88 -7.02 -2.65 6.05
C PHE A 88 -7.28 -1.15 6.18
N TYR A 89 -8.26 -0.76 7.00
CA TYR A 89 -8.67 0.63 7.18
C TYR A 89 -7.48 1.50 7.62
N LYS A 90 -6.76 1.06 8.66
CA LYS A 90 -5.57 1.78 9.16
C LYS A 90 -4.48 1.90 8.08
N SER A 91 -4.18 0.80 7.39
CA SER A 91 -3.11 0.79 6.36
C SER A 91 -3.47 1.63 5.14
N ALA A 92 -4.74 1.61 4.72
CA ALA A 92 -5.23 2.40 3.60
C ALA A 92 -5.23 3.90 3.92
N LEU A 93 -5.56 4.31 5.15
CA LEU A 93 -5.40 5.70 5.58
C LEU A 93 -3.93 6.13 5.63
N LEU A 94 -3.02 5.25 6.07
CA LEU A 94 -1.59 5.53 6.01
C LEU A 94 -1.09 5.69 4.57
N TYR A 95 -1.57 4.87 3.62
CA TYR A 95 -1.30 5.08 2.20
C TYR A 95 -1.73 6.48 1.72
N LEU A 96 -2.93 6.92 2.11
CA LEU A 96 -3.46 8.25 1.77
C LEU A 96 -2.71 9.39 2.48
N ALA A 97 -2.06 9.14 3.62
CA ALA A 97 -1.21 10.13 4.28
C ALA A 97 0.07 10.44 3.47
N TYR A 98 0.53 9.50 2.63
CA TYR A 98 1.71 9.65 1.77
C TYR A 98 1.38 9.83 0.28
N THR A 99 0.11 9.85 -0.09
CA THR A 99 -0.35 9.96 -1.49
C THR A 99 -1.40 11.05 -1.64
N ALA A 100 -1.12 12.06 -2.46
CA ALA A 100 -2.10 13.10 -2.75
C ALA A 100 -3.33 12.52 -3.46
N VAL A 101 -4.51 12.71 -2.90
CA VAL A 101 -5.77 12.18 -3.44
C VAL A 101 -5.97 12.66 -4.88
N GLU A 102 -5.60 13.90 -5.17
CA GLU A 102 -5.72 14.55 -6.48
C GLU A 102 -4.91 13.85 -7.58
N SER A 103 -3.84 13.13 -7.20
CA SER A 103 -3.00 12.35 -8.13
C SER A 103 -3.61 11.02 -8.56
N LEU A 104 -4.65 10.55 -7.86
CA LEU A 104 -5.30 9.28 -8.12
C LEU A 104 -6.35 9.39 -9.24
N SER A 105 -6.57 8.32 -10.00
CA SER A 105 -7.66 8.27 -10.96
C SER A 105 -9.01 8.24 -10.25
N ASP A 106 -10.05 8.80 -10.88
CA ASP A 106 -11.38 8.86 -10.25
C ASP A 106 -11.99 7.48 -10.00
N SER A 107 -11.69 6.50 -10.87
CA SER A 107 -12.08 5.10 -10.65
C SER A 107 -11.43 4.53 -9.39
N PHE A 108 -10.13 4.76 -9.22
CA PHE A 108 -9.40 4.25 -8.06
C PHE A 108 -9.85 4.93 -6.77
N LYS A 109 -10.12 6.24 -6.81
CA LYS A 109 -10.67 6.96 -5.65
C LYS A 109 -12.01 6.37 -5.23
N LEU A 110 -12.90 6.10 -6.18
CA LEU A 110 -14.22 5.52 -5.91
C LEU A 110 -14.09 4.14 -5.27
N ASP A 111 -13.27 3.26 -5.86
CA ASP A 111 -13.05 1.90 -5.33
C ASP A 111 -12.46 1.94 -3.91
N LEU A 112 -11.43 2.77 -3.69
CA LEU A 112 -10.79 2.91 -2.40
C LEU A 112 -11.73 3.52 -1.35
N ALA A 113 -12.52 4.52 -1.72
CA ALA A 113 -13.51 5.13 -0.82
C ALA A 113 -14.59 4.12 -0.41
N PHE A 114 -15.03 3.27 -1.34
CA PHE A 114 -15.97 2.18 -1.06
C PHE A 114 -15.38 1.18 -0.08
N ASP A 115 -14.17 0.69 -0.34
CA ASP A 115 -13.49 -0.28 0.53
C ASP A 115 -13.25 0.27 1.94
N LEU A 116 -12.83 1.54 2.05
CA LEU A 116 -12.63 2.23 3.33
C LEU A 116 -13.94 2.33 4.10
N SER A 117 -15.03 2.69 3.43
CA SER A 117 -16.36 2.81 4.05
C SER A 117 -16.86 1.46 4.55
N LEU A 118 -16.72 0.42 3.73
CA LEU A 118 -17.06 -0.95 4.12
C LEU A 118 -16.24 -1.42 5.32
N SER A 119 -14.94 -1.17 5.29
CA SER A 119 -14.03 -1.59 6.36
C SER A 119 -14.28 -0.84 7.66
N ALA A 120 -14.68 0.44 7.57
CA ALA A 120 -15.03 1.22 8.75
C ALA A 120 -16.36 0.77 9.40
N LEU A 121 -17.25 0.13 8.64
CA LEU A 121 -18.49 -0.47 9.16
C LEU A 121 -18.28 -1.88 9.73
N LEU A 122 -17.40 -2.67 9.12
CA LEU A 122 -17.17 -4.08 9.48
C LEU A 122 -16.00 -4.29 10.45
N GLY A 123 -15.09 -3.33 10.55
CA GLY A 123 -13.88 -3.46 11.35
C GLY A 123 -14.13 -3.24 12.84
N ASP A 124 -13.63 -4.17 13.64
CA ASP A 124 -13.67 -4.04 15.09
C ASP A 124 -12.86 -2.82 15.56
N ASN A 125 -13.38 -2.15 16.59
CA ASN A 125 -12.73 -1.01 17.25
C ASN A 125 -12.42 0.19 16.34
N ILE A 126 -13.16 0.37 15.24
CA ILE A 126 -13.10 1.61 14.44
C ILE A 126 -14.13 2.59 14.97
N TYR A 127 -13.69 3.52 15.82
CA TYR A 127 -14.55 4.57 16.39
C TYR A 127 -14.42 5.91 15.65
N ASN A 128 -13.46 6.01 14.72
CA ASN A 128 -13.08 7.25 14.03
C ASN A 128 -13.77 7.42 12.68
N PHE A 129 -14.99 6.91 12.51
CA PHE A 129 -15.74 7.08 11.25
C PHE A 129 -15.92 8.56 10.88
N GLY A 130 -16.01 9.44 11.88
CA GLY A 130 -16.04 10.89 11.67
C GLY A 130 -14.79 11.45 10.97
N GLU A 131 -13.60 10.90 11.24
CA GLU A 131 -12.35 11.30 10.56
C GLU A 131 -12.39 10.88 9.09
N LEU A 132 -12.91 9.69 8.78
CA LEU A 132 -13.08 9.24 7.41
C LEU A 132 -14.03 10.16 6.64
N LEU A 133 -15.18 10.51 7.22
CA LEU A 133 -16.18 11.37 6.56
C LEU A 133 -15.63 12.76 6.18
N ALA A 134 -14.64 13.27 6.92
CA ALA A 134 -13.97 14.52 6.60
C ALA A 134 -12.86 14.37 5.54
N HIS A 135 -12.41 13.15 5.25
CA HIS A 135 -11.31 12.89 4.32
C HIS A 135 -11.73 13.14 2.86
N PRO A 136 -10.92 13.82 2.02
CA PRO A 136 -11.26 14.12 0.63
C PRO A 136 -11.65 12.90 -0.22
N ILE A 137 -11.10 11.72 0.11
CA ILE A 137 -11.42 10.45 -0.58
C ILE A 137 -12.92 10.12 -0.56
N ILE A 138 -13.64 10.48 0.51
CA ILE A 138 -15.08 10.18 0.63
C ILE A 138 -15.92 11.01 -0.34
N LYS A 139 -15.41 12.16 -0.83
CA LYS A 139 -16.12 12.95 -1.85
C LYS A 139 -16.35 12.17 -3.14
N SER A 140 -15.51 11.16 -3.42
CA SER A 140 -15.68 10.29 -4.58
C SER A 140 -16.95 9.44 -4.53
N LEU A 141 -17.54 9.21 -3.34
CA LEU A 141 -18.79 8.46 -3.16
C LEU A 141 -20.04 9.31 -3.36
N LEU A 142 -19.94 10.63 -3.28
CA LEU A 142 -21.11 11.51 -3.28
C LEU A 142 -21.78 11.65 -4.66
N GLY A 143 -21.17 11.12 -5.72
CA GLY A 143 -21.61 11.31 -7.08
C GLY A 143 -21.48 12.76 -7.53
N HIS A 144 -21.23 12.98 -8.82
CA HIS A 144 -21.34 14.33 -9.37
C HIS A 144 -22.83 14.62 -9.54
N SER A 145 -23.42 15.34 -8.59
CA SER A 145 -24.70 16.01 -8.83
C SER A 145 -24.42 17.11 -9.85
N GLY A 146 -24.69 16.82 -11.12
CA GLY A 146 -24.65 17.80 -12.21
C GLY A 146 -25.73 18.85 -12.08
#